data_AF-A0A4W5P5R0-F1
#
_entry.id   AF-A0A4W5P5R0-F1
#
_cell.length_a   1.000
_cell.length_b   1.000
_cell.length_c   1.000
_cell.angle_alpha   90.00
_cell.angle_beta   90.00
_cell.angle_gamma   90.00
#
_symmetry.space_group_name_H-M   'P 1'
#
loop_
_entity.id
_entity.type
_entity.pdbx_description
1 polymer ?
#
loop_
_entity_poly.entity_id
_entity_poly.type
_entity_poly.pdbx_seq_one_letter_code
_entity_poly.pdbx_strand_id
1 'polypeptide(L)'
;QVDNDTIWNETHTSTASRLAAGSVTELALRVAKGELKNGFAVVRPPGHHAARSTPLGFCFFNSVAIAAKQLQHKLSISKILIVDWVRDDRHHWSPHGS
;
A
#
# COMPACT_ATOMS: atom_id res chain seq x y z
N GLN A 1 15.52 -8.99 -7.88
CA GLN A 1 15.23 -8.43 -9.21
C GLN A 1 13.92 -7.68 -9.11
N VAL A 2 13.93 -6.43 -9.53
CA VAL A 2 12.71 -5.62 -9.72
C VAL A 2 12.17 -5.99 -11.11
N ASP A 3 10.87 -6.23 -11.20
CA ASP A 3 10.15 -6.53 -12.44
C ASP A 3 10.43 -5.46 -13.53
N ASN A 4 10.46 -5.89 -14.80
CA ASN A 4 10.80 -5.11 -15.98
C ASN A 4 9.84 -3.92 -16.21
N ASP A 5 8.64 -3.96 -15.63
CA ASP A 5 7.70 -2.84 -15.67
C ASP A 5 7.96 -1.83 -14.54
N THR A 6 8.67 -2.20 -13.48
CA THR A 6 8.84 -1.34 -12.30
C THR A 6 10.08 -0.45 -12.43
N ILE A 7 9.87 0.81 -12.84
CA ILE A 7 10.95 1.81 -12.94
C ILE A 7 11.45 2.19 -11.53
N TRP A 8 12.63 1.70 -11.16
CA TRP A 8 13.33 2.06 -9.92
C TRP A 8 14.36 3.16 -10.20
N ASN A 9 14.08 4.38 -9.73
CA ASN A 9 15.10 5.41 -9.56
C ASN A 9 15.54 5.38 -8.10
N GLU A 10 16.79 4.98 -7.85
CA GLU A 10 17.37 4.80 -6.50
C GLU A 10 17.21 6.04 -5.61
N THR A 11 17.23 7.24 -6.19
CA THR A 11 17.19 8.52 -5.47
C THR A 11 15.77 8.96 -5.10
N HIS A 12 14.79 8.72 -5.98
CA HIS A 12 13.45 9.33 -5.85
C HIS A 12 12.34 8.32 -5.52
N THR A 13 12.44 7.08 -6.00
CA THR A 13 11.37 6.06 -5.81
C THR A 13 11.25 5.64 -4.35
N SER A 14 12.37 5.54 -3.63
CA SER A 14 12.42 5.23 -2.20
C SER A 14 11.74 6.30 -1.34
N THR A 15 12.04 7.57 -1.60
CA THR A 15 11.44 8.71 -0.91
C THR A 15 9.95 8.84 -1.20
N ALA A 16 9.55 8.73 -2.47
CA ALA A 16 8.14 8.80 -2.87
C ALA A 16 7.31 7.67 -2.22
N SER A 17 7.84 6.44 -2.19
CA SER A 17 7.16 5.29 -1.57
C SER A 17 6.98 5.46 -0.06
N ARG A 18 7.99 6.01 0.63
CA ARG A 18 7.90 6.34 2.07
C ARG A 18 6.89 7.44 2.35
N LEU A 19 6.86 8.48 1.51
CA LEU A 19 5.89 9.57 1.63
C LEU A 19 4.46 9.05 1.42
N ALA A 20 4.24 8.22 0.40
CA ALA A 20 2.94 7.59 0.17
C ALA A 20 2.45 6.79 1.39
N ALA A 21 3.31 5.94 1.95
CA ALA A 21 2.98 5.17 3.15
C ALA A 21 2.71 6.05 4.37
N GLY A 22 3.52 7.10 4.56
CA GLY A 22 3.35 8.08 5.63
C GLY A 22 2.02 8.84 5.51
N SER A 23 1.68 9.35 4.33
CA SER A 23 0.44 10.08 4.09
C SER A 23 -0.81 9.24 4.36
N VAL A 24 -0.82 7.97 3.92
CA VAL A 24 -1.95 7.05 4.20
C VAL A 24 -2.05 6.76 5.70
N THR A 25 -0.91 6.53 6.37
CA THR A 25 -0.88 6.27 7.81
C THR A 25 -1.39 7.45 8.62
N GLU A 26 -0.96 8.67 8.29
CA GLU A 26 -1.38 9.88 9.00
C GLU A 26 -2.88 10.11 8.83
N LEU A 27 -3.40 10.02 7.61
CA LEU A 27 -4.83 10.17 7.35
C LEU A 27 -5.65 9.14 8.14
N ALA A 28 -5.23 7.88 8.13
CA ALA A 28 -5.89 6.81 8.88
C ALA A 28 -5.89 7.07 10.39
N LEU A 29 -4.77 7.54 10.95
CA LEU A 29 -4.68 7.88 12.38
C LEU A 29 -5.63 9.03 12.75
N ARG A 30 -5.69 10.08 11.95
CA ARG A 30 -6.56 11.24 12.22
C ARG A 30 -8.04 10.89 12.14
N VAL A 31 -8.43 10.06 11.17
CA VAL A 31 -9.80 9.51 11.10
C VAL A 31 -10.08 8.62 12.31
N ALA A 32 -9.18 7.70 12.67
CA ALA A 32 -9.38 6.78 13.79
C ALA A 32 -9.45 7.48 15.16
N LYS A 33 -8.77 8.62 15.32
CA LYS A 33 -8.86 9.47 16.52
C LYS A 33 -10.12 10.35 16.58
N GLY A 34 -10.93 10.36 15.52
CA GLY A 34 -12.12 11.22 15.43
C GLY A 34 -11.82 12.68 15.09
N GLU A 35 -10.58 13.02 14.71
CA GLU A 35 -10.21 14.37 14.25
C GLU A 35 -10.79 14.66 12.85
N LEU A 36 -11.03 13.61 12.07
CA LEU A 36 -11.64 13.66 10.75
C LEU A 36 -12.76 12.62 10.67
N LYS A 37 -13.84 12.94 9.96
CA LYS A 37 -14.97 12.02 9.74
C LYS A 37 -14.62 10.90 8.74
N ASN A 38 -13.86 11.24 7.69
CA ASN A 38 -13.40 10.35 6.63
C ASN A 38 -12.18 10.96 5.93
N GLY A 39 -11.60 10.23 4.97
CA GLY A 39 -10.46 10.72 4.21
C GLY A 39 -10.21 9.90 2.95
N PHE A 40 -9.60 10.56 1.94
CA PHE A 40 -9.08 9.92 0.73
C PHE A 40 -7.62 10.34 0.50
N ALA A 41 -6.71 9.37 0.36
CA ALA A 41 -5.29 9.62 0.15
C ALA A 41 -4.94 9.50 -1.34
N VAL A 42 -4.64 10.63 -1.99
CA VAL A 42 -4.14 10.67 -3.37
C VAL A 42 -2.61 10.50 -3.34
N VAL A 43 -2.14 9.25 -3.38
CA VAL A 43 -0.71 8.92 -3.24
C VAL A 43 -0.17 8.08 -4.39
N ARG A 44 1.14 8.18 -4.64
CA ARG A 44 1.90 7.38 -5.60
C ARG A 44 3.32 7.11 -5.08
N PRO A 45 3.97 5.98 -5.43
CA PRO A 45 3.48 4.86 -6.24
C PRO A 45 2.40 4.02 -5.50
N PRO A 46 1.60 3.19 -6.22
CA PRO A 46 0.64 2.27 -5.60
C PRO A 46 1.36 1.23 -4.74
N GLY A 47 0.62 0.53 -3.86
CA GLY A 47 1.22 -0.37 -2.86
C GLY A 47 0.63 -1.79 -2.77
N HIS A 48 -0.49 -2.10 -3.45
CA HIS A 48 -1.25 -3.33 -3.16
C HIS A 48 -0.66 -4.63 -3.73
N HIS A 49 0.31 -4.54 -4.66
CA HIS A 49 1.04 -5.70 -5.18
C HIS A 49 2.31 -6.04 -4.37
N ALA A 50 2.66 -5.26 -3.31
CA ALA A 50 3.83 -5.52 -2.48
C ALA A 50 3.57 -6.69 -1.51
N ALA A 51 4.14 -7.85 -1.80
CA ALA A 51 4.16 -8.97 -0.87
C ALA A 51 5.20 -8.75 0.25
N ARG A 52 5.09 -9.49 1.35
CA ARG A 52 5.89 -9.34 2.59
C ARG A 52 7.41 -9.40 2.38
N SER A 53 7.88 -9.96 1.25
CA SER A 53 9.30 -10.15 0.94
C SER A 53 9.64 -9.91 -0.55
N THR A 54 8.72 -9.34 -1.33
CA THR A 54 8.90 -9.20 -2.78
C THR A 54 8.20 -7.93 -3.28
N PRO A 55 8.94 -6.92 -3.78
CA PRO A 55 8.35 -5.83 -4.54
C PRO A 55 7.95 -6.35 -5.92
N LEU A 56 6.67 -6.22 -6.28
CA LEU A 56 6.09 -6.60 -7.57
C LEU A 56 5.21 -5.44 -8.06
N GLY A 57 5.15 -5.20 -9.38
CA GLY A 57 4.21 -4.28 -10.02
C GLY A 57 4.16 -2.88 -9.40
N PHE A 58 5.28 -2.16 -9.36
CA PHE A 58 5.39 -0.78 -8.84
C PHE A 58 5.18 -0.59 -7.33
N CYS A 59 4.91 -1.66 -6.59
CA CYS A 59 4.56 -1.61 -5.17
C CYS A 59 5.75 -1.99 -4.28
N PHE A 60 6.33 -1.01 -3.58
CA PHE A 60 7.47 -1.20 -2.66
C PHE A 60 7.03 -1.36 -1.20
N PHE A 61 5.95 -0.66 -0.81
CA PHE A 61 5.36 -0.71 0.52
C PHE A 61 3.85 -0.81 0.40
N ASN A 62 3.23 -1.76 1.09
CA ASN A 62 1.78 -1.82 1.21
C ASN A 62 1.32 -0.76 2.22
N SER A 63 1.09 0.46 1.75
CA SER A 63 0.70 1.62 2.56
C SER A 63 -0.55 1.35 3.42
N VAL A 64 -1.52 0.57 2.91
CA VAL A 64 -2.74 0.21 3.64
C VAL A 64 -2.44 -0.78 4.77
N ALA A 65 -1.60 -1.79 4.52
CA ALA A 65 -1.17 -2.73 5.55
C ALA A 65 -0.33 -2.04 6.64
N ILE A 66 0.55 -1.10 6.27
CA ILE A 66 1.34 -0.29 7.21
C ILE A 66 0.41 0.55 8.08
N ALA A 67 -0.56 1.24 7.48
CA ALA A 67 -1.53 2.03 8.22
C ALA A 67 -2.34 1.15 9.19
N ALA A 68 -2.83 -0.01 8.74
CA ALA A 68 -3.56 -0.95 9.60
C ALA A 68 -2.71 -1.43 10.78
N LYS A 69 -1.44 -1.77 10.56
CA LYS A 69 -0.52 -2.14 11.65
C LYS A 69 -0.26 -1.00 12.62
N GLN A 70 -0.09 0.23 12.12
CA GLN A 70 0.08 1.41 12.96
C GLN A 70 -1.16 1.69 13.82
N LEU A 71 -2.35 1.50 13.27
CA LEU A 71 -3.60 1.62 14.02
C LEU A 71 -3.70 0.57 15.14
N GLN A 72 -3.33 -0.69 14.86
CA GLN A 72 -3.27 -1.74 15.88
C GLN A 72 -2.28 -1.38 17.01
N HIS A 73 -1.07 -0.95 16.65
CA HIS A 73 -0.02 -0.65 17.63
C HIS A 73 -0.27 0.62 18.45
N LYS A 74 -0.77 1.70 17.83
CA LYS A 74 -0.90 3.01 18.49
C LYS A 74 -2.24 3.21 19.18
N LEU A 75 -3.31 2.61 18.64
CA LEU A 75 -4.67 2.85 19.09
C LEU A 75 -5.38 1.58 19.59
N SER A 76 -4.68 0.43 19.63
CA SER A 76 -5.23 -0.85 20.08
C SER A 76 -6.51 -1.28 19.35
N ILE A 77 -6.66 -0.88 18.08
CA ILE A 77 -7.85 -1.24 17.28
C ILE A 77 -7.86 -2.76 17.06
N SER A 78 -8.91 -3.42 17.54
CA SER A 78 -9.04 -4.88 17.54
C SER A 78 -9.47 -5.46 16.19
N LYS A 79 -10.22 -4.69 15.38
CA LYS A 79 -10.76 -5.12 14.10
C LYS A 79 -10.65 -4.01 13.06
N ILE A 80 -10.07 -4.32 11.91
CA ILE A 80 -9.90 -3.42 10.77
C ILE A 80 -10.39 -4.16 9.52
N LEU A 81 -11.31 -3.56 8.78
CA LEU A 81 -11.75 -4.05 7.47
C LEU A 81 -10.98 -3.31 6.38
N ILE A 82 -10.29 -4.06 5.52
CA ILE A 82 -9.65 -3.53 4.31
C ILE A 82 -10.47 -4.02 3.12
N VAL A 83 -10.97 -3.09 2.32
CA VAL A 83 -11.67 -3.38 1.06
C VAL A 83 -10.75 -2.94 -0.08
N ASP A 84 -10.39 -3.89 -0.95
CA ASP A 84 -9.68 -3.61 -2.19
C ASP A 84 -10.61 -3.87 -3.36
N TRP A 85 -11.06 -2.79 -3.99
CA TRP A 85 -12.02 -2.79 -5.09
C TRP A 85 -11.36 -2.75 -6.47
N VAL A 86 -10.02 -2.82 -6.55
CA VAL A 86 -9.35 -2.86 -7.86
C VAL A 86 -9.61 -4.22 -8.49
N ARG A 87 -10.47 -4.24 -9.52
CA ARG A 87 -10.64 -5.40 -10.39
C ARG A 87 -9.33 -5.60 -11.16
N ASP A 88 -8.62 -6.66 -10.85
CA ASP A 88 -7.47 -7.12 -11.64
C ASP A 88 -8.00 -7.70 -12.95
N ASP A 89 -8.12 -6.86 -13.98
CA ASP A 89 -8.61 -7.24 -15.31
C ASP A 89 -7.47 -7.29 -16.36
N ARG A 90 -6.20 -7.53 -15.97
CA ARG A 90 -5.13 -7.73 -16.98
C ARG A 90 -4.01 -8.74 -16.66
N HIS A 91 -3.90 -9.40 -15.50
CA HIS A 91 -2.82 -10.38 -15.29
C HIS A 91 -3.29 -11.81 -14.97
N HIS A 92 -4.21 -12.31 -15.80
CA HIS A 92 -4.36 -13.74 -15.99
C HIS A 92 -3.09 -14.30 -16.67
N TRP A 93 -2.04 -14.62 -15.90
CA TRP A 93 -0.98 -15.54 -16.34
C TRP A 93 -1.14 -16.86 -15.59
N SER A 94 -1.94 -17.75 -16.19
CA SER A 94 -2.01 -19.15 -15.77
C SER A 94 -0.67 -19.84 -16.02
N PRO A 95 -0.18 -20.69 -15.10
CA PRO A 95 0.81 -21.71 -15.44
C PRO A 95 0.08 -22.92 -16.05
N HIS A 96 -0.01 -22.96 -17.38
CA HIS A 96 -0.14 -24.21 -18.13
C HIS A 96 1.14 -24.30 -18.95
N GLY A 97 2.02 -25.27 -18.77
CA GLY A 97 1.71 -26.69 -18.80
C GLY A 97 1.83 -27.17 -20.25
N SER A 98 3.08 -27.37 -20.70
CA SER A 98 3.46 -28.18 -21.87
C SER A 98 4.90 -28.60 -21.71
#